data_AF-A0A6L5EW97-F1
#
_entry.id   AF-A0A6L5EW97-F1
#
_cell.length_a   1.000
_cell.length_b   1.000
_cell.length_c   1.000
_cell.angle_alpha   90.00
_cell.angle_beta   90.00
_cell.angle_gamma   90.00
#
_symmetry.space_group_name_H-M   'P 1'
#
loop_
_entity.id
_entity.type
_entity.pdbx_description
1 polymer ?
#
loop_
_entity_poly.entity_id
_entity_poly.type
_entity_poly.pdbx_seq_one_letter_code
_entity_poly.pdbx_strand_id
1 'polypeptide(L)' 'MWRFGFLCWRSWTYLRVAAPAALLLWSVHREWGLTTPFWVTTLFVAGVLLGCRFVLGDLAKRELGTVGRQRVR' A
#
# COMPACT_ATOMS: atom_id res chain seq x y z
N MET A 1 16.37 12.16 -12.00
CA MET A 1 14.94 12.42 -12.29
C MET A 1 14.04 11.20 -12.08
N TRP A 2 14.54 9.96 -12.23
CA TRP A 2 13.75 8.72 -12.06
C TRP A 2 13.19 8.48 -10.64
N ARG A 3 13.91 8.89 -9.58
CA ARG A 3 13.48 8.73 -8.18
C ARG A 3 12.19 9.50 -7.85
N PHE A 4 11.98 10.68 -8.42
CA PHE A 4 10.76 11.45 -8.21
C PHE A 4 9.55 10.79 -8.90
N GLY A 5 9.75 10.26 -10.11
CA GLY A 5 8.73 9.47 -10.81
C GLY A 5 8.32 8.22 -10.03
N PHE A 6 9.29 7.49 -9.48
CA PHE A 6 9.03 6.31 -8.64
C PHE A 6 8.28 6.66 -7.35
N LEU A 7 8.66 7.73 -6.66
CA LEU A 7 7.94 8.18 -5.46
C LEU A 7 6.50 8.60 -5.78
N CYS A 8 6.29 9.32 -6.89
CA CYS A 8 4.97 9.74 -7.34
C CYS A 8 4.10 8.52 -7.71
N TRP A 9 4.66 7.56 -8.46
CA TRP A 9 4.00 6.30 -8.79
C TRP A 9 3.65 5.49 -7.55
N ARG A 10 4.56 5.37 -6.59
CA ARG A 10 4.33 4.67 -5.32
C ARG A 10 3.19 5.31 -4.53
N SER A 11 3.21 6.63 -4.38
CA SER A 11 2.15 7.37 -3.69
C SER A 11 0.81 7.23 -4.41
N TRP A 12 0.81 7.24 -5.75
CA TRP A 12 -0.39 7.03 -6.56
C TRP A 12 -0.97 5.62 -6.37
N THR A 13 -0.13 4.59 -6.33
CA THR A 13 -0.56 3.21 -6.05
C THR A 13 -1.14 3.10 -4.64
N TYR A 14 -0.51 3.74 -3.65
CA TYR A 14 -1.08 3.81 -2.30
C TYR A 14 -2.45 4.49 -2.29
N LEU A 15 -2.61 5.61 -2.99
CA LEU A 15 -3.88 6.32 -3.07
C LEU A 15 -4.98 5.44 -3.68
N ARG A 16 -4.64 4.70 -4.74
CA ARG A 16 -5.56 3.75 -5.41
C ARG A 16 -6.00 2.60 -4.53
N VAL A 17 -5.18 2.16 -3.57
CA VAL A 17 -5.51 1.08 -2.64
C VAL A 17 -6.20 1.62 -1.39
N ALA A 18 -5.74 2.76 -0.87
CA ALA A 18 -6.27 3.39 0.33
C ALA A 18 -7.66 3.99 0.10
N ALA A 19 -7.94 4.57 -1.06
CA ALA A 19 -9.25 5.14 -1.37
C ALA A 19 -10.41 4.12 -1.31
N PRO A 20 -10.37 2.98 -2.03
CA PRO A 20 -11.43 1.96 -1.92
C PRO A 20 -11.46 1.31 -0.54
N ALA A 21 -10.31 1.16 0.12
CA ALA A 21 -10.27 0.63 1.49
C ALA A 21 -10.96 1.56 2.50
N ALA A 22 -10.73 2.88 2.39
CA ALA A 22 -11.40 3.89 3.21
C ALA A 22 -12.91 3.94 2.93
N LEU A 23 -13.32 3.84 1.66
CA LEU A 23 -14.74 3.75 1.28
C LEU A 23 -15.41 2.49 1.83
N LEU A 24 -14.73 1.35 1.82
CA LEU A 24 -15.21 0.09 2.40
C LEU A 24 -15.41 0.24 3.91
N LEU A 25 -14.39 0.73 4.62
CA LEU A 25 -14.45 1.01 6.05
C LEU A 25 -15.56 1.98 6.41
N TRP A 26 -15.70 3.05 5.63
CA TRP A 26 -16.77 4.05 5.81
C TRP A 26 -18.16 3.43 5.64
N SER A 27 -18.36 2.63 4.59
CA SER A 27 -19.64 1.98 4.29
C SER A 27 -20.03 0.99 5.39
N VAL A 28 -19.08 0.15 5.82
CA VAL A 28 -19.29 -0.81 6.91
C VAL A 28 -19.56 -0.09 8.23
N HIS A 29 -18.84 0.99 8.53
CA HIS A 29 -19.08 1.78 9.73
C HIS A 29 -20.47 2.43 9.74
N ARG A 30 -20.93 2.94 8.59
CA ARG A 30 -22.25 3.56 8.44
C ARG A 30 -23.40 2.59 8.64
N GLU A 31 -23.26 1.35 8.18
CA GLU A 31 -24.32 0.34 8.28
C GLU A 31 -24.28 -0.48 9.57
N TRP A 32 -23.09 -0.82 10.06
CA TRP A 32 -22.91 -1.79 11.15
C TRP A 32 -22.29 -1.19 12.42
N GLY A 33 -21.83 0.08 12.39
CA GLY A 33 -21.20 0.73 13.54
C GLY A 33 -19.88 0.08 13.96
N LEU A 34 -19.65 -0.06 15.27
CA LEU A 34 -18.44 -0.68 15.87
C LEU A 34 -18.60 -2.17 16.18
N THR A 35 -19.41 -2.87 15.38
CA THR A 35 -19.69 -4.30 15.58
C THR A 35 -18.57 -5.19 15.00
N THR A 36 -18.63 -6.50 15.27
CA THR A 36 -17.67 -7.50 14.77
C THR A 36 -17.30 -7.36 13.28
N PRO A 37 -18.22 -7.16 12.32
CA PRO A 37 -17.85 -7.01 10.91
C PRO A 37 -16.98 -5.77 10.63
N PHE A 38 -17.13 -4.69 11.38
CA PHE A 38 -16.25 -3.51 11.27
C PHE A 38 -14.82 -3.84 11.67
N TRP A 39 -14.62 -4.58 12.76
CA TRP A 39 -13.28 -4.98 13.21
C TRP A 39 -12.61 -5.98 12.25
N VAL A 40 -13.38 -6.93 11.72
CA VAL A 40 -12.89 -7.89 10.72
C VAL A 40 -12.46 -7.18 9.43
N THR A 41 -13.27 -6.25 8.94
CA THR A 41 -12.93 -5.46 7.73
C THR A 41 -11.76 -4.51 7.98
N THR A 42 -11.65 -3.92 9.18
CA THR A 42 -10.49 -3.12 9.58
C THR A 42 -9.21 -3.95 9.59
N LEU A 43 -9.23 -5.15 10.18
CA LEU A 43 -8.09 -6.07 10.19
C LEU A 43 -7.67 -6.47 8.77
N PHE A 44 -8.65 -6.77 7.92
CA PHE A 44 -8.38 -7.09 6.51
C PHE A 44 -7.72 -5.93 5.78
N VAL A 45 -8.26 -4.71 5.89
CA VAL A 45 -7.69 -3.50 5.29
C VAL A 45 -6.27 -3.23 5.82
N ALA A 46 -6.07 -3.33 7.14
CA ALA A 46 -4.76 -3.15 7.75
C ALA A 46 -3.74 -4.16 7.21
N GLY A 47 -4.15 -5.43 7.07
CA GLY A 47 -3.32 -6.49 6.48
C GLY A 47 -2.92 -6.19 5.03
N VAL A 48 -3.87 -5.76 4.19
CA VAL A 48 -3.61 -5.37 2.80
C VAL A 48 -2.64 -4.19 2.72
N LEU A 49 -2.82 -3.15 3.55
CA LEU A 49 -1.93 -1.99 3.59
C LEU A 49 -0.52 -2.36 4.05
N LEU A 50 -0.39 -3.22 5.07
CA LEU A 50 0.90 -3.73 5.54
C LEU A 50 1.61 -4.57 4.46
N GLY A 51 0.89 -5.47 3.80
CA GLY A 51 1.42 -6.25 2.68
C GLY A 51 1.90 -5.37 1.52
N CYS A 52 1.09 -4.38 1.15
CA CYS A 52 1.45 -3.40 0.12
C CYS A 52 2.70 -2.62 0.51
N ARG A 53 2.82 -2.21 1.79
CA ARG A 53 4.02 -1.55 2.31
C ARG A 53 5.25 -2.44 2.27
N PHE A 54 5.10 -3.72 2.57
CA PHE A 54 6.20 -4.68 2.52
C PHE A 54 6.71 -4.87 1.09
N VAL A 55 5.80 -5.10 0.13
CA VAL A 55 6.12 -5.29 -1.29
C VAL A 55 6.76 -4.02 -1.88
N LEU A 56 6.19 -2.84 -1.63
CA LEU A 56 6.74 -1.58 -2.11
C LEU A 56 8.07 -1.22 -1.45
N GLY A 57 8.28 -1.64 -0.20
CA GLY A 57 9.55 -1.52 0.50
C GLY A 57 10.63 -2.42 -0.09
N ASP A 58 10.28 -3.67 -0.44
CA ASP A 58 11.20 -4.61 -1.09
C ASP A 58 11.56 -4.14 -2.51
N LEU A 59 10.58 -3.68 -3.29
CA LEU A 59 10.80 -3.05 -4.60
C LEU A 59 11.71 -1.83 -4.50
N ALA A 60 11.47 -0.94 -3.55
CA ALA A 60 12.31 0.23 -3.33
C ALA A 60 13.74 -0.16 -2.94
N LYS A 61 13.93 -1.20 -2.11
CA LYS A 61 15.25 -1.74 -1.75
C LYS A 61 15.95 -2.36 -2.96
N ARG A 62 15.22 -3.09 -3.81
CA ARG A 62 15.76 -3.68 -5.04
C ARG A 62 16.19 -2.58 -6.02
N GLU A 63 15.36 -1.59 -6.29
CA GLU A 63 15.72 -0.49 -7.19
C GLU A 63 16.85 0.38 -6.67
N LEU A 64 16.85 0.74 -5.38
CA LEU A 64 17.93 1.53 -4.78
C LEU A 64 19.22 0.71 -4.58
N GLY A 65 19.12 -0.62 -4.44
CA GLY A 65 20.24 -1.52 -4.24
C GLY A 65 20.88 -2.09 -5.51
N THR A 66 20.18 -2.13 -6.65
CA THR A 66 20.67 -2.72 -7.91
C THR A 66 21.43 -1.75 -8.83
N VAL A 67 21.29 -0.43 -8.64
CA VAL A 67 22.05 0.56 -9.43
C VAL A 67 23.58 0.44 -9.22
N GLY A 68 24.04 -0.25 -8.18
CA GLY A 68 25.46 -0.45 -7.91
C GLY A 68 26.10 -1.73 -8.47
N ARG A 69 25.35 -2.73 -8.98
CA ARG A 69 25.93 -4.07 -9.23
C ARG A 69 25.57 -4.79 -10.53
N GLN A 70 24.69 -4.28 -11.39
CA GLN A 70 24.27 -5.00 -12.61
C GLN A 70 24.78 -4.43 -13.95
N ARG A 71 25.74 -3.51 -13.96
CA ARG A 71 26.46 -3.07 -15.19
C ARG A 71 27.88 -3.62 -15.32
N VAL A 72 28.22 -4.66 -14.57
CA VAL A 72 29.49 -5.38 -14.71
C VAL A 72 29.21 -6.89 -14.73
N ARG A 73 28.53 -7.35 -15.79
CA ARG A 73 28.70 -8.71 -16.31
C ARG A 73 28.16 -8.80 -17.72
#